data_AF-A0A1S9ZR51-F1
#
_entry.id   AF-A0A1S9ZR51-F1
#
_cell.length_a   1.000
_cell.length_b   1.000
_cell.length_c   1.000
_cell.angle_alpha   90.00
_cell.angle_beta   90.00
_cell.angle_gamma   90.00
#
_symmetry.space_group_name_H-M   'P 1'
#
loop_
_entity.id
_entity.type
_entity.pdbx_description
1 polymer ?
#
loop_
_entity_poly.entity_id
_entity_poly.type
_entity_poly.pdbx_seq_one_letter_code
_entity_poly.pdbx_strand_id
1 'polypeptide(L)'
;MSVLDEEYLKNTRKVYNDFCNKADSYESAKDFIDNIPAVYLARYKAIILAEHESCVKNDEAVRNFVTSVLLSALVSALVSATIQKPEFIISFIMGMIWVVGVFLLIYWNFIANTKKRQKYINISVLIGYLKSK
;
A
#
# COMPACT_ATOMS: atom_id res chain seq x y z
N MET A 1 9.37 20.72 13.19
CA MET A 1 9.07 20.78 11.74
C MET A 1 10.40 21.05 11.07
N SER A 2 10.98 20.12 10.29
CA SER A 2 12.16 20.50 9.51
C SER A 2 11.70 21.57 8.53
N VAL A 3 12.40 22.70 8.57
CA VAL A 3 12.16 23.82 7.67
C VAL A 3 12.24 23.27 6.25
N LEU A 4 11.27 23.62 5.41
CA LEU A 4 11.24 23.19 4.04
C LEU A 4 12.38 23.93 3.30
N ASP A 5 13.55 23.31 3.25
CA ASP A 5 14.76 23.85 2.66
C ASP A 5 15.27 22.96 1.51
N GLU A 6 16.27 23.45 0.76
CA GLU A 6 16.82 22.70 -0.37
C GLU A 6 17.47 21.37 0.05
N GLU A 7 18.01 21.30 1.26
CA GLU A 7 18.68 20.11 1.77
C GLU A 7 17.65 19.00 2.06
N TYR A 8 16.51 19.37 2.64
CA TYR A 8 15.37 18.50 2.86
C TYR A 8 14.85 17.93 1.54
N LEU A 9 14.68 18.78 0.51
CA LEU A 9 14.18 18.37 -0.80
C LEU A 9 15.14 17.47 -1.59
N LYS A 10 16.39 17.29 -1.15
CA LYS A 10 17.31 16.30 -1.74
C LYS A 10 16.98 14.87 -1.32
N ASN A 11 16.38 14.68 -0.13
CA ASN A 11 16.04 13.35 0.37
C ASN A 11 14.59 12.99 0.05
N THR A 12 14.35 12.56 -1.18
CA THR A 12 13.01 12.28 -1.72
C THR A 12 12.22 11.29 -0.86
N ARG A 13 12.89 10.24 -0.37
CA ARG A 13 12.27 9.22 0.48
C ARG A 13 11.84 9.77 1.84
N LYS A 14 12.65 10.63 2.45
CA LYS A 14 12.29 11.29 3.72
C LYS A 14 11.11 12.22 3.51
N VAL A 15 11.11 13.01 2.43
CA VAL A 15 10.02 13.92 2.07
C VAL A 15 8.69 13.16 1.90
N TYR A 16 8.71 12.03 1.19
CA TYR A 16 7.53 11.20 1.01
C TYR A 16 7.05 10.53 2.30
N ASN A 17 7.96 10.05 3.14
CA ASN A 17 7.61 9.47 4.43
C ASN A 17 6.97 10.50 5.37
N ASP A 18 7.51 11.72 5.42
CA ASP A 18 6.94 12.81 6.22
C ASP A 18 5.56 13.23 5.73
N PHE A 19 5.35 13.26 4.41
CA PHE A 19 4.04 13.46 3.80
C PHE A 19 3.05 12.38 4.24
N CYS A 20 3.44 11.11 4.14
CA CYS A 20 2.61 9.99 4.58
C CYS A 20 2.31 10.05 6.09
N ASN A 21 3.27 10.47 6.91
CA ASN A 21 3.08 10.62 8.36
C ASN A 21 2.11 11.75 8.70
N LYS A 22 2.18 12.87 8.00
CA LYS A 22 1.22 13.99 8.17
C LYS A 22 -0.20 13.61 7.75
N ALA A 23 -0.37 12.64 6.84
CA ALA A 23 -1.68 12.20 6.38
C ALA A 23 -2.53 11.49 7.45
N ASP A 24 -2.04 11.32 8.68
CA ASP A 24 -2.87 10.91 9.82
C ASP A 24 -3.99 11.93 10.11
N SER A 25 -3.79 13.21 9.76
CA SER A 25 -4.83 14.25 9.78
C SER A 25 -4.83 15.03 8.46
N TYR A 26 -5.92 14.90 7.71
CA TYR A 26 -6.09 15.55 6.41
C TYR A 26 -5.92 17.08 6.49
N GLU A 27 -6.62 17.73 7.42
CA GLU A 27 -6.56 19.20 7.58
C GLU A 27 -5.13 19.66 7.87
N SER A 28 -4.43 19.00 8.79
CA SER A 28 -3.06 19.38 9.14
C SER A 28 -2.07 19.21 7.97
N ALA A 29 -2.29 18.22 7.11
CA ALA A 29 -1.48 17.97 5.94
C ALA A 29 -1.79 18.97 4.82
N LYS A 30 -3.07 19.30 4.64
CA LYS A 30 -3.53 20.32 3.70
C LYS A 30 -2.98 21.70 4.08
N ASP A 31 -3.11 22.10 5.34
CA ASP A 31 -2.56 23.35 5.86
C ASP A 31 -1.05 23.43 5.66
N PHE A 32 -0.33 22.32 5.86
CA PHE A 32 1.10 22.28 5.58
C PHE A 32 1.40 22.57 4.11
N ILE A 33 0.70 21.91 3.17
CA ILE A 33 0.84 22.14 1.73
C ILE A 33 0.47 23.58 1.35
N ASP A 34 -0.49 24.17 2.06
CA ASP A 34 -0.92 25.56 1.88
C ASP A 34 0.11 26.59 2.30
N ASN A 35 0.93 26.25 3.29
CA ASN A 35 2.00 27.10 3.77
C ASN A 35 3.37 26.87 3.10
N ILE A 36 3.47 25.97 2.09
CA ILE A 36 4.72 25.78 1.34
C ILE A 36 4.99 27.00 0.45
N PRO A 37 6.19 27.61 0.51
CA PRO A 37 6.57 28.69 -0.39
C PRO A 37 6.51 28.24 -1.86
N ALA A 38 5.98 29.09 -2.75
CA ALA A 38 5.78 28.77 -4.17
C ALA A 38 7.07 28.29 -4.86
N VAL A 39 8.22 28.83 -4.47
CA VAL A 39 9.56 28.46 -4.98
C VAL A 39 9.86 26.97 -4.76
N TYR A 40 9.37 26.39 -3.67
CA TYR A 40 9.61 24.98 -3.32
C TYR A 40 8.44 24.06 -3.65
N LEU A 41 7.23 24.61 -3.85
CA LEU A 41 6.01 23.83 -4.08
C LEU A 41 6.12 22.92 -5.31
N ALA A 42 6.63 23.44 -6.43
CA ALA A 42 6.76 22.66 -7.67
C ALA A 42 7.69 21.44 -7.47
N ARG A 43 8.81 21.64 -6.76
CA ARG A 43 9.78 20.58 -6.49
C ARG A 43 9.24 19.57 -5.48
N TYR A 44 8.59 20.04 -4.42
CA TYR A 44 7.91 19.18 -3.45
C TYR A 44 6.85 18.30 -4.13
N LYS A 45 6.01 18.90 -4.97
CA LYS A 45 4.99 18.19 -5.77
C LYS A 45 5.62 17.10 -6.64
N ALA A 46 6.67 17.43 -7.39
CA ALA A 46 7.35 16.45 -8.25
C ALA A 46 7.89 15.25 -7.46
N ILE A 47 8.49 15.50 -6.30
CA ILE A 47 9.04 14.45 -5.42
C ILE A 47 7.92 13.54 -4.91
N ILE A 48 6.86 14.10 -4.33
CA ILE A 48 5.76 13.31 -3.77
C ILE A 48 5.08 12.46 -4.84
N LEU A 49 4.84 13.03 -6.02
CA LEU A 49 4.19 12.29 -7.11
C LEU A 49 5.06 11.17 -7.66
N ALA A 50 6.36 11.40 -7.85
CA ALA A 50 7.29 10.39 -8.34
C ALA A 50 7.46 9.22 -7.34
N GLU A 51 7.65 9.52 -6.06
CA GLU A 51 7.76 8.50 -5.01
C GLU A 51 6.45 7.73 -4.84
N HIS A 52 5.30 8.42 -4.90
CA HIS A 52 4.01 7.75 -4.82
C HIS A 52 3.79 6.78 -5.99
N GLU A 53 4.08 7.20 -7.22
CA GLU A 53 3.94 6.34 -8.40
C GLU A 53 4.87 5.12 -8.31
N SER A 54 6.11 5.31 -7.84
CA SER A 54 7.06 4.22 -7.58
C SER A 54 6.51 3.23 -6.55
N CYS A 55 5.97 3.73 -5.42
CA CYS A 55 5.33 2.90 -4.41
C CYS A 55 4.14 2.11 -4.97
N VAL A 56 3.26 2.75 -5.74
CA VAL A 56 2.09 2.09 -6.35
C VAL A 56 2.52 0.97 -7.31
N LYS A 57 3.51 1.22 -8.17
CA LYS A 57 4.05 0.20 -9.08
C LYS A 57 4.68 -0.96 -8.32
N ASN A 58 5.41 -0.68 -7.25
CA ASN A 58 6.01 -1.73 -6.42
C ASN A 58 4.94 -2.56 -5.70
N ASP A 59 3.92 -1.93 -5.12
CA ASP A 59 2.80 -2.62 -4.49
C ASP A 59 2.02 -3.48 -5.49
N GLU A 60 1.83 -2.99 -6.71
CA GLU A 60 1.24 -3.75 -7.80
C GLU A 60 2.10 -4.96 -8.19
N ALA A 61 3.41 -4.80 -8.31
CA ALA A 61 4.33 -5.90 -8.60
C ALA A 61 4.28 -6.99 -7.51
N VAL A 62 4.29 -6.60 -6.24
CA VAL A 62 4.16 -7.53 -5.10
C VAL A 62 2.81 -8.23 -5.13
N ARG A 63 1.72 -7.49 -5.36
CA ARG A 63 0.37 -8.09 -5.47
C ARG A 63 0.31 -9.09 -6.62
N ASN A 64 0.86 -8.76 -7.78
CA ASN A 64 0.87 -9.64 -8.94
C ASN A 64 1.70 -10.90 -8.69
N PHE A 65 2.85 -10.76 -8.03
CA PHE A 65 3.67 -11.90 -7.61
C PHE A 65 2.94 -12.81 -6.60
N VAL A 66 2.34 -12.24 -5.55
CA VAL A 66 1.59 -13.03 -4.57
C VAL A 66 0.40 -13.72 -5.24
N THR A 67 -0.31 -13.03 -6.12
CA THR A 67 -1.45 -13.60 -6.86
C THR A 67 -0.99 -14.75 -7.75
N SER A 68 0.13 -14.62 -8.48
CA SER A 68 0.62 -15.69 -9.35
C SER A 68 1.10 -16.92 -8.57
N VAL A 69 1.78 -16.72 -7.45
CA VAL A 69 2.20 -17.80 -6.54
C VAL A 69 0.99 -18.54 -5.97
N LEU A 70 -0.05 -17.82 -5.54
CA LEU A 70 -1.26 -18.46 -5.02
C LEU A 70 -2.04 -19.19 -6.10
N LEU A 71 -2.14 -18.60 -7.29
CA LEU A 71 -2.86 -19.21 -8.41
C LEU A 71 -2.15 -20.48 -8.89
N SER A 72 -0.81 -20.47 -8.96
CA SER A 72 -0.01 -21.66 -9.28
C SER A 72 -0.10 -22.73 -8.19
N ALA A 73 -0.11 -22.35 -6.91
CA ALA A 73 -0.34 -23.27 -5.80
C ALA A 73 -1.75 -23.88 -5.88
N LEU A 74 -2.77 -23.08 -6.19
CA LEU A 74 -4.16 -23.53 -6.37
C LEU A 74 -4.30 -24.50 -7.55
N VAL A 75 -3.68 -24.19 -8.69
CA VAL A 75 -3.71 -25.08 -9.87
C VAL A 75 -3.00 -26.41 -9.56
N SER A 76 -1.83 -26.36 -8.92
CA SER A 76 -1.09 -27.56 -8.51
C SER A 76 -1.89 -28.41 -7.52
N ALA A 77 -2.56 -27.75 -6.58
CA ALA A 77 -3.46 -28.34 -5.61
C ALA A 77 -4.64 -29.06 -6.30
N LEU A 78 -5.32 -28.40 -7.24
CA LEU A 78 -6.43 -28.98 -8.02
C LEU A 78 -5.98 -30.19 -8.85
N VAL A 79 -4.85 -30.08 -9.56
CA VAL A 79 -4.30 -31.20 -10.34
C VAL A 79 -3.97 -32.39 -9.42
N SER A 80 -3.37 -32.14 -8.26
CA SER A 80 -3.09 -33.20 -7.28
C SER A 80 -4.37 -33.87 -6.78
N ALA A 81 -5.43 -33.11 -6.49
CA ALA A 81 -6.72 -33.66 -6.07
C ALA A 81 -7.38 -34.55 -7.14
N THR A 82 -7.18 -34.27 -8.43
CA THR A 82 -7.71 -35.12 -9.53
C THR A 82 -6.96 -36.45 -9.71
N ILE A 83 -5.72 -36.54 -9.22
CA ILE A 83 -4.84 -37.72 -9.38
C ILE A 83 -4.76 -38.51 -8.05
N GLN A 84 -5.12 -37.89 -6.92
CA GLN A 84 -4.95 -38.46 -5.58
C GLN A 84 -5.93 -39.60 -5.27
N LYS A 85 -5.41 -40.62 -4.58
CA LYS A 85 -6.21 -41.64 -3.91
C LYS A 85 -7.10 -40.99 -2.83
N PRO A 86 -8.29 -41.56 -2.52
CA PRO A 86 -9.26 -40.99 -1.58
C PRO A 86 -8.68 -40.67 -0.18
N GLU A 87 -7.61 -41.36 0.22
CA GLU A 87 -6.89 -41.18 1.48
C GLU A 87 -6.25 -39.78 1.65
N PHE A 88 -5.91 -39.10 0.54
CA PHE A 88 -5.22 -37.79 0.59
C PHE A 88 -6.17 -36.58 0.51
N ILE A 89 -7.44 -36.81 0.18
CA ILE A 89 -8.46 -35.76 0.02
C ILE A 89 -8.67 -34.99 1.33
N ILE A 90 -8.62 -35.68 2.48
CA ILE A 90 -8.83 -35.04 3.79
C ILE A 90 -7.70 -34.06 4.12
N SER A 91 -6.44 -34.47 3.91
CA SER A 91 -5.26 -33.61 4.10
C SER A 91 -5.27 -32.40 3.16
N PHE A 92 -5.73 -32.60 1.93
CA PHE A 92 -5.90 -31.54 0.95
C PHE A 92 -6.93 -30.48 1.39
N ILE A 93 -8.13 -30.93 1.80
CA ILE A 93 -9.19 -30.05 2.30
C ILE A 93 -8.72 -29.27 3.54
N MET A 94 -8.03 -29.94 4.46
CA MET A 94 -7.46 -29.28 5.64
C MET A 94 -6.47 -28.17 5.25
N GLY A 95 -5.58 -28.42 4.29
CA GLY A 95 -4.65 -27.41 3.78
C GLY A 95 -5.34 -26.19 3.18
N MET A 96 -6.38 -26.40 2.37
CA MET A 96 -7.16 -25.32 1.76
C MET A 96 -7.90 -24.47 2.80
N ILE A 97 -8.47 -25.09 3.83
CA ILE A 97 -9.13 -24.39 4.94
C ILE A 97 -8.12 -23.49 5.68
N TRP A 98 -6.90 -23.97 5.92
CA TRP A 98 -5.84 -23.19 6.55
C TRP A 98 -5.43 -21.96 5.72
N VAL A 99 -5.27 -22.12 4.41
CA VAL A 99 -4.95 -21.01 3.49
C VAL A 99 -6.05 -19.95 3.53
N VAL A 100 -7.32 -20.37 3.44
CA VAL A 100 -8.48 -19.45 3.52
C VAL A 100 -8.53 -18.76 4.89
N GLY A 101 -8.26 -19.49 5.99
CA GLY A 101 -8.23 -18.93 7.34
C GLY A 101 -7.18 -17.83 7.51
N VAL A 102 -5.96 -18.04 7.01
CA VAL A 102 -4.89 -17.02 7.03
C VAL A 102 -5.30 -15.78 6.21
N PHE A 103 -5.90 -15.99 5.04
CA PHE A 103 -6.41 -14.89 4.21
C PHE A 103 -7.47 -14.05 4.93
N LEU A 104 -8.42 -14.70 5.59
CA LEU A 104 -9.46 -14.03 6.36
C LEU A 104 -8.88 -13.23 7.53
N LEU A 105 -7.88 -13.77 8.24
CA LEU A 105 -7.21 -13.05 9.34
C LEU A 105 -6.49 -11.79 8.86
N ILE A 106 -5.77 -11.87 7.73
CA ILE A 106 -5.09 -10.72 7.13
C ILE A 106 -6.10 -9.66 6.72
N TYR A 107 -7.17 -10.08 6.02
CA TYR A 107 -8.21 -9.18 5.53
C TYR A 107 -8.99 -8.54 6.68
N TRP A 108 -9.31 -9.31 7.73
CA TRP A 108 -9.96 -8.82 8.93
C TRP A 108 -9.11 -7.80 9.67
N ASN A 109 -7.80 -8.05 9.83
CA ASN A 109 -6.88 -7.10 10.46
C ASN A 109 -6.79 -5.79 9.66
N PHE A 110 -6.85 -5.86 8.33
CA PHE A 110 -6.92 -4.68 7.48
C PHE A 110 -8.22 -3.90 7.64
N ILE A 111 -9.37 -4.58 7.66
CA ILE A 111 -10.70 -3.94 7.83
C ILE A 111 -10.87 -3.33 9.22
N ALA A 112 -10.49 -4.09 10.26
CA ALA A 112 -10.66 -3.70 11.66
C ALA A 112 -9.75 -2.51 12.01
N ASN A 113 -8.65 -2.30 11.29
CA ASN A 113 -7.75 -1.18 11.52
C ASN A 113 -8.23 0.10 10.80
N THR A 114 -9.28 0.69 11.35
CA THR A 114 -9.91 1.93 10.86
C THR A 114 -8.92 3.07 10.69
N LYS A 115 -7.91 3.19 11.57
CA LYS A 115 -6.84 4.20 11.46
C LYS A 115 -6.00 4.03 10.20
N LYS A 116 -5.56 2.81 9.88
CA LYS A 116 -4.80 2.54 8.65
C LYS A 116 -5.62 2.86 7.39
N ARG A 117 -6.90 2.51 7.39
CA ARG A 117 -7.82 2.82 6.27
C ARG A 117 -8.00 4.32 6.10
N GLN A 118 -8.25 5.04 7.19
CA GLN A 118 -8.42 6.49 7.14
C GLN A 118 -7.15 7.19 6.61
N LYS A 119 -5.98 6.76 7.08
CA LYS A 119 -4.69 7.27 6.59
C LYS A 119 -4.53 7.07 5.08
N TYR A 120 -4.87 5.89 4.56
CA TYR A 120 -4.80 5.59 3.13
C TYR A 120 -5.74 6.49 2.30
N ILE A 121 -6.97 6.71 2.79
CA ILE A 121 -7.93 7.64 2.17
C ILE A 121 -7.36 9.06 2.17
N ASN A 122 -6.85 9.53 3.30
CA ASN A 122 -6.26 10.86 3.42
C ASN A 122 -5.09 11.06 2.45
N ILE A 123 -4.18 10.09 2.33
CA ILE A 123 -3.07 10.13 1.35
C ILE A 123 -3.61 10.28 -0.07
N SER A 124 -4.62 9.47 -0.44
CA SER A 124 -5.20 9.49 -1.78
C SER A 124 -5.82 10.85 -2.11
N VAL A 125 -6.58 11.43 -1.17
CA VAL A 125 -7.19 12.76 -1.31
C VAL A 125 -6.13 13.86 -1.36
N LEU A 126 -5.10 13.80 -0.50
CA LEU A 126 -3.99 14.76 -0.49
C LEU A 126 -3.18 14.75 -1.79
N ILE A 127 -2.98 13.58 -2.39
CA ILE A 127 -2.33 13.48 -3.70
C ILE A 127 -3.18 14.10 -4.79
N GLY A 128 -4.50 13.90 -4.75
CA GLY A 128 -5.44 14.61 -5.63
C GLY A 128 -5.35 16.13 -5.47
N TYR A 129 -5.34 16.61 -4.22
CA TYR A 129 -5.18 18.02 -3.90
C TYR A 129 -3.86 18.60 -4.42
N LEU A 130 -2.75 17.90 -4.19
CA LEU A 130 -1.42 18.29 -4.64
C LEU A 130 -1.31 18.33 -6.17
N LYS A 131 -2.05 17.49 -6.90
CA LYS A 131 -2.13 17.53 -8.37
C LYS A 131 -2.86 18.78 -8.87
N SER A 132 -3.94 19.18 -8.19
CA SER A 132 -4.77 20.33 -8.57
C SER A 132 -4.15 21.71 -8.27
N LYS A 133 -3.12 21.73 -7.42
CA LYS A 133 -2.39 22.93 -7.01
C LYS A 133 -1.16 23.16 -7.88
#